data_AF-A0A1J4WLM3-F1
#
_entry.id   AF-A0A1J4WLM3-F1
#
_cell.length_a   1.000
_cell.length_b   1.000
_cell.length_c   1.000
_cell.angle_alpha   90.00
_cell.angle_beta   90.00
_cell.angle_gamma   90.00
#
_symmetry.space_group_name_H-M   'P 1'
#
loop_
_entity.id
_entity.type
_entity.pdbx_description
1 polymer ?
#
loop_
_entity_poly.entity_id
_entity_poly.type
_entity_poly.pdbx_seq_one_letter_code
_entity_poly.pdbx_strand_id
1 'polypeptide(L)'
;MFLTRKIYPLILTIVVGVIGVYFWHFQATAESDWGYIKQPVFIINQSFILPLSKLPMPDISQKIMVMVTAYSSTPEETDDTPFITASNTVVRNGIVANNGLPFGTRVRLPEIFGDRLLEVEDRMHWRKADNQVDVWLPSKEEAVHFGVQYATMEIVSD
;
A
#
# COMPACT_ATOMS: atom_id res chain seq x y z
N MET A 1 -49.01 -11.62 35.11
CA MET A 1 -47.65 -11.04 35.19
C MET A 1 -46.57 -12.13 35.00
N PHE A 2 -46.58 -12.86 33.87
CA PHE A 2 -45.58 -13.91 33.59
C PHE A 2 -45.15 -13.99 32.11
N LEU A 3 -45.72 -13.15 31.23
CA LEU A 3 -45.45 -13.22 29.80
C LEU A 3 -44.19 -12.46 29.37
N THR A 4 -43.72 -11.51 30.18
CA THR A 4 -42.57 -10.67 29.82
C THR A 4 -41.23 -11.35 30.07
N ARG A 5 -41.10 -12.22 31.09
CA ARG A 5 -39.81 -12.83 31.48
C ARG A 5 -39.26 -13.88 30.51
N LYS A 6 -40.11 -14.52 29.68
CA LYS A 6 -39.68 -15.56 28.72
C LYS A 6 -39.25 -15.00 27.36
N ILE A 7 -39.58 -13.75 27.05
CA ILE A 7 -39.33 -13.14 25.73
C ILE A 7 -37.98 -12.41 25.70
N TYR A 8 -37.51 -11.87 26.84
CA TYR A 8 -36.20 -11.21 26.95
C TYR A 8 -34.99 -12.05 26.52
N PRO A 9 -34.85 -13.35 26.87
CA PRO A 9 -33.70 -14.12 26.38
C PRO A 9 -33.74 -14.34 24.85
N LEU A 10 -34.94 -14.39 24.26
CA LEU A 10 -35.11 -14.51 22.81
C LEU A 10 -34.75 -13.20 22.09
N ILE A 11 -35.15 -12.06 22.63
CA ILE A 11 -34.80 -10.75 22.08
C ILE A 11 -33.30 -10.48 22.22
N LEU A 12 -32.69 -10.84 23.36
CA LEU A 12 -31.27 -10.65 23.62
C LEU A 12 -30.40 -11.49 22.66
N THR A 13 -30.79 -12.73 22.39
CA THR A 13 -30.05 -13.60 21.45
C THR A 13 -30.13 -13.11 20.02
N ILE A 14 -31.29 -12.57 19.59
CA ILE A 14 -31.44 -11.93 18.27
C ILE A 14 -30.56 -10.69 18.17
N VAL A 15 -30.54 -9.81 19.19
CA VAL A 15 -29.74 -8.59 19.18
C VAL A 15 -28.24 -8.90 19.15
N VAL A 16 -27.77 -9.85 19.97
CA VAL A 16 -26.36 -10.28 19.98
C VAL A 16 -25.97 -10.93 18.64
N GLY A 17 -26.85 -11.74 18.06
CA GLY A 17 -26.63 -12.35 16.74
C GLY A 17 -26.52 -11.31 15.64
N VAL A 18 -27.40 -10.30 15.62
CA VAL A 18 -27.36 -9.20 14.65
C VAL A 18 -26.08 -8.39 14.81
N ILE A 19 -25.70 -8.03 16.03
CA ILE A 19 -24.43 -7.32 16.29
C ILE A 19 -23.22 -8.15 15.85
N GLY A 20 -23.22 -9.47 16.11
CA GLY A 20 -22.17 -10.38 15.67
C GLY A 20 -22.06 -10.48 14.15
N VAL A 21 -23.19 -10.48 13.42
CA VAL A 21 -23.20 -10.45 11.94
C VAL A 21 -22.62 -9.14 11.42
N TYR A 22 -23.00 -7.99 12.00
CA TYR A 22 -22.41 -6.71 11.64
C TYR A 22 -20.90 -6.65 11.94
N PHE A 23 -20.47 -7.21 13.07
CA PHE A 23 -19.05 -7.27 13.44
C PHE A 23 -18.23 -8.19 12.53
N TRP A 24 -18.79 -9.36 12.16
CA TRP A 24 -18.18 -10.27 11.18
C TRP A 24 -18.07 -9.63 9.80
N HIS A 25 -19.12 -8.95 9.35
CA HIS A 25 -19.10 -8.26 8.06
C HIS A 25 -18.13 -7.07 8.07
N PHE A 26 -18.02 -6.33 9.18
CA PHE A 26 -17.06 -5.25 9.35
C PHE A 26 -15.60 -5.73 9.29
N GLN A 27 -15.26 -6.85 9.95
CA GLN A 27 -13.94 -7.47 9.78
C GLN A 27 -13.70 -7.95 8.35
N ALA A 28 -14.69 -8.58 7.71
CA ALA A 28 -14.56 -9.06 6.34
C ALA A 28 -14.29 -7.93 5.33
N THR A 29 -14.84 -6.73 5.54
CA THR A 29 -14.51 -5.54 4.73
C THR A 29 -13.16 -4.92 5.05
N ALA A 30 -12.63 -5.08 6.28
CA ALA A 30 -11.29 -4.59 6.63
C ALA A 30 -10.17 -5.47 6.04
N GLU A 31 -10.46 -6.75 5.76
CA GLU A 31 -9.53 -7.69 5.11
C GLU A 31 -9.55 -7.63 3.57
N SER A 32 -10.45 -6.87 2.94
CA SER A 32 -10.75 -7.01 1.51
C SER A 32 -10.20 -5.94 0.57
N ASP A 33 -9.32 -5.03 1.01
CA ASP A 33 -8.70 -4.02 0.11
C ASP A 33 -7.19 -4.16 -0.08
N TRP A 34 -6.56 -5.17 0.51
CA TRP A 34 -5.16 -5.54 0.19
C TRP A 34 -5.13 -6.92 -0.47
N GLY A 35 -5.78 -6.98 -1.64
CA GLY A 35 -5.76 -8.14 -2.52
C GLY A 35 -4.33 -8.51 -2.91
N TYR A 36 -3.76 -9.46 -2.18
CA TYR A 36 -2.63 -10.26 -2.64
C TYR A 36 -2.93 -10.71 -4.07
N ILE A 37 -2.12 -10.28 -5.03
CA ILE A 37 -2.11 -10.84 -6.37
C ILE A 37 -1.79 -12.33 -6.18
N LYS A 38 -2.81 -13.19 -6.20
CA LYS A 38 -2.63 -14.61 -6.45
C LYS A 38 -2.14 -14.71 -7.88
N GLN A 39 -0.82 -14.67 -8.06
CA GLN A 39 -0.19 -15.11 -9.29
C GLN A 39 -0.84 -16.45 -9.67
N PRO A 40 -1.46 -16.60 -10.84
CA PRO A 40 -1.98 -17.90 -11.24
C PRO A 40 -0.77 -18.82 -11.40
N VAL A 41 -0.57 -19.73 -10.46
CA VAL A 41 0.34 -20.86 -10.64
C VAL A 41 -0.27 -21.72 -11.73
N PHE A 42 0.21 -21.56 -12.96
CA PHE A 42 -0.11 -22.46 -14.06
C PHE A 42 0.55 -23.81 -13.78
N ILE A 43 -0.22 -24.77 -13.26
CA ILE A 43 0.24 -26.17 -13.19
C ILE A 43 0.06 -26.78 -14.58
N ILE A 44 1.13 -26.71 -15.38
CA ILE A 44 1.28 -27.47 -16.62
C ILE A 44 2.27 -28.63 -16.35
N ASN A 45 1.75 -29.85 -16.41
CA ASN A 45 2.40 -31.17 -16.38
C ASN A 45 3.87 -31.26 -15.88
N GLN A 46 4.02 -31.80 -14.67
CA GLN A 46 5.11 -32.63 -14.10
C GLN A 46 6.60 -32.43 -14.49
N SER A 47 7.06 -31.27 -14.95
CA SER A 47 8.51 -31.02 -15.11
C SER A 47 8.89 -29.55 -14.99
N PHE A 48 8.42 -28.85 -13.96
CA PHE A 48 8.96 -27.54 -13.58
C PHE A 48 9.19 -27.49 -12.07
N ILE A 49 10.20 -28.22 -11.59
CA ILE A 49 11.00 -27.71 -10.48
C ILE A 49 12.04 -26.79 -11.12
N LEU A 50 11.61 -25.61 -11.58
CA LEU A 50 12.56 -24.49 -11.61
C LEU A 50 13.01 -24.33 -10.15
N PRO A 51 14.30 -24.15 -9.87
CA PRO A 51 14.71 -23.88 -8.50
C PRO A 51 13.97 -22.62 -8.06
N LEU A 52 12.99 -22.78 -7.16
CA LEU A 52 12.24 -21.68 -6.54
C LEU A 52 13.19 -20.66 -5.89
N SER A 53 14.44 -21.05 -5.65
CA SER A 53 15.53 -20.22 -5.16
C SER A 53 16.08 -19.21 -6.18
N LYS A 54 15.61 -19.21 -7.43
CA LYS A 54 16.09 -18.30 -8.49
C LYS A 54 14.94 -17.49 -9.08
N LEU A 55 14.07 -16.95 -8.23
CA LEU A 55 13.37 -15.73 -8.61
C LEU A 55 14.46 -14.68 -8.85
N PRO A 56 14.46 -13.95 -9.98
CA PRO A 56 15.38 -12.84 -10.17
C PRO A 56 15.07 -11.82 -9.07
N MET A 57 15.89 -11.83 -8.02
CA MET A 57 15.87 -10.73 -7.06
C MET A 57 16.33 -9.50 -7.85
N PRO A 58 15.63 -8.36 -7.72
CA PRO A 58 16.06 -7.14 -8.37
C PRO A 58 17.51 -6.88 -7.98
N ASP A 59 18.38 -6.66 -8.96
CA ASP A 59 19.76 -6.31 -8.69
C ASP A 59 19.75 -4.94 -7.99
N ILE A 60 20.46 -4.82 -6.87
CA ILE A 60 20.46 -3.59 -6.07
C ILE A 60 21.71 -2.81 -6.44
N SER A 61 21.51 -1.74 -7.20
CA SER A 61 22.58 -0.84 -7.63
C SER A 61 23.14 -0.01 -6.47
N GLN A 62 22.28 0.44 -5.55
CA GLN A 62 22.68 1.35 -4.48
C GLN A 62 21.73 1.25 -3.27
N LYS A 63 22.27 1.51 -2.06
CA LYS A 63 21.48 1.70 -0.83
C LYS A 63 21.73 3.10 -0.26
N ILE A 64 20.67 3.82 0.08
CA ILE A 64 20.75 5.16 0.68
C ILE A 64 19.78 5.32 1.85
N MET A 65 20.21 6.04 2.89
CA MET A 65 19.33 6.41 4.00
C MET A 65 18.48 7.60 3.57
N VAL A 66 17.16 7.46 3.69
CA VAL A 66 16.21 8.50 3.27
C VAL A 66 15.15 8.77 4.32
N MET A 67 14.62 9.98 4.28
CA MET A 67 13.39 10.33 4.98
C MET A 67 12.20 9.95 4.10
N VAL A 68 11.35 9.05 4.59
CA VAL A 68 10.16 8.57 3.90
C VAL A 68 8.95 9.27 4.49
N THR A 69 8.17 9.94 3.66
CA THR A 69 6.84 10.45 4.03
C THR A 69 5.79 9.93 3.07
N ALA A 70 4.53 10.32 3.24
CA ALA A 70 3.46 9.95 2.34
C ALA A 70 2.63 11.18 1.95
N TYR A 71 2.04 11.12 0.75
CA TYR A 71 1.13 12.13 0.23
C TYR A 71 -0.10 11.47 -0.39
N SER A 72 -1.17 12.23 -0.56
CA SER A 72 -2.40 11.77 -1.19
C SER A 72 -2.78 12.67 -2.37
N SER A 73 -3.52 12.13 -3.33
CA SER A 73 -4.09 12.91 -4.45
C SER A 73 -5.29 13.77 -4.03
N THR A 74 -5.32 14.29 -2.80
CA THR A 74 -6.35 15.25 -2.43
C THR A 74 -6.07 16.58 -3.15
N PRO A 75 -7.09 17.29 -3.69
CA PRO A 75 -6.91 18.56 -4.38
C PRO A 75 -6.22 19.65 -3.53
N GLU A 76 -6.18 19.46 -2.21
CA GLU A 76 -5.50 20.33 -1.25
C GLU A 76 -3.96 20.15 -1.27
N GLU A 77 -3.46 19.08 -1.87
CA GLU A 77 -2.04 18.69 -1.93
C GLU A 77 -1.46 18.66 -3.36
N THR A 78 -2.30 18.86 -4.39
CA THR A 78 -1.94 18.71 -5.82
C THR A 78 -2.53 19.83 -6.69
N ASP A 79 -2.05 20.01 -7.94
CA ASP A 79 -2.55 21.05 -8.84
C ASP A 79 -3.96 20.74 -9.41
N ASP A 80 -4.42 21.52 -10.39
CA ASP A 80 -5.69 21.35 -11.12
C ASP A 80 -5.95 19.91 -11.66
N THR A 81 -4.95 19.02 -11.66
CA THR A 81 -5.01 17.61 -12.08
C THR A 81 -4.51 16.61 -11.02
N PRO A 82 -5.25 16.42 -9.91
CA PRO A 82 -4.78 15.70 -8.71
C PRO A 82 -4.37 14.24 -8.91
N PHE A 83 -4.80 13.61 -10.01
CA PHE A 83 -4.57 12.20 -10.32
C PHE A 83 -3.56 11.97 -11.44
N ILE A 84 -2.91 13.03 -11.94
CA ILE A 84 -1.86 12.93 -12.97
C ILE A 84 -0.52 13.20 -12.30
N THR A 85 0.42 12.27 -12.44
CA THR A 85 1.79 12.41 -11.90
C THR A 85 2.64 13.34 -12.76
N ALA A 86 3.80 13.76 -12.25
CA ALA A 86 4.78 14.50 -13.05
C ALA A 86 5.33 13.71 -14.26
N SER A 87 5.20 12.38 -14.30
CA SER A 87 5.50 11.53 -15.47
C SER A 87 4.32 11.40 -16.45
N ASN A 88 3.21 12.12 -16.20
CA ASN A 88 1.99 12.12 -17.00
C ASN A 88 1.25 10.76 -17.02
N THR A 89 1.28 10.05 -15.89
CA THR A 89 0.55 8.79 -15.65
C THR A 89 -0.57 9.00 -14.64
N VAL A 90 -1.54 8.08 -14.61
CA VAL A 90 -2.57 8.08 -13.55
C VAL A 90 -1.97 7.49 -12.27
N VAL A 91 -2.25 8.15 -11.14
CA VAL A 91 -1.79 7.67 -9.83
C VAL A 91 -2.27 6.24 -9.53
N ARG A 92 -1.39 5.45 -8.93
CA ARG A 92 -1.64 4.06 -8.54
C ARG A 92 -0.75 3.69 -7.36
N ASN A 93 -1.13 2.63 -6.66
CA ASN A 93 -0.29 2.02 -5.64
C ASN A 93 1.09 1.67 -6.22
N GLY A 94 2.13 2.07 -5.49
CA GLY A 94 3.52 1.82 -5.89
C GLY A 94 4.24 3.04 -6.50
N ILE A 95 3.59 4.20 -6.57
CA ILE A 95 4.22 5.44 -7.01
C ILE A 95 4.94 6.13 -5.85
N VAL A 96 6.10 6.70 -6.14
CA VAL A 96 6.81 7.61 -5.25
C VAL A 96 7.20 8.91 -5.94
N ALA A 97 7.26 9.98 -5.15
CA ALA A 97 7.82 11.26 -5.53
C ALA A 97 9.25 11.39 -5.00
N ASN A 98 10.19 11.80 -5.85
CA ASN A 98 11.57 12.10 -5.46
C ASN A 98 12.16 13.13 -6.45
N ASN A 99 13.04 14.03 -5.99
CA ASN A 99 13.63 15.06 -6.86
C ASN A 99 14.99 14.67 -7.45
N GLY A 100 15.74 13.78 -6.79
CA GLY A 100 17.10 13.40 -7.18
C GLY A 100 17.21 12.21 -8.12
N LEU A 101 16.16 11.38 -8.22
CA LEU A 101 16.13 10.18 -9.05
C LEU A 101 15.42 10.42 -10.40
N PRO A 102 15.91 9.88 -11.52
CA PRO A 102 15.20 9.91 -12.80
C PRO A 102 13.80 9.29 -12.71
N PHE A 103 12.89 9.71 -13.59
CA PHE A 103 11.59 9.03 -13.71
C PHE A 103 11.78 7.58 -14.16
N GLY A 104 10.92 6.69 -13.69
CA GLY A 104 11.00 5.25 -13.95
C GLY A 104 12.02 4.52 -13.09
N THR A 105 12.79 5.23 -12.24
CA THR A 105 13.68 4.58 -11.29
C THR A 105 12.87 3.70 -10.34
N ARG A 106 13.26 2.44 -10.24
CA ARG A 106 12.60 1.46 -9.37
C ARG A 106 13.34 1.38 -8.05
N VAL A 107 12.61 1.44 -6.95
CA VAL A 107 13.17 1.45 -5.58
C VAL A 107 12.42 0.48 -4.67
N ARG A 108 13.08 0.03 -3.61
CA ARG A 108 12.48 -0.75 -2.51
C ARG A 108 12.73 -0.06 -1.20
N LEU A 109 11.77 -0.19 -0.29
CA LEU A 109 11.87 0.23 1.12
C LEU A 109 11.58 -0.99 2.00
N PRO A 110 12.53 -1.92 2.19
CA PRO A 110 12.27 -3.21 2.81
C PRO A 110 11.71 -3.13 4.23
N GLU A 111 12.14 -2.11 4.98
CA GLU A 111 11.72 -1.87 6.36
C GLU A 111 10.26 -1.43 6.49
N ILE A 112 9.67 -0.89 5.41
CA ILE A 112 8.33 -0.29 5.42
C ILE A 112 7.36 -1.11 4.55
N PHE A 113 7.77 -1.49 3.34
CA PHE A 113 6.91 -2.15 2.35
C PHE A 113 7.42 -3.55 1.93
N GLY A 114 8.45 -4.08 2.60
CA GLY A 114 9.03 -5.39 2.29
C GLY A 114 9.60 -5.46 0.88
N ASP A 115 9.27 -6.52 0.13
CA ASP A 115 9.78 -6.73 -1.23
C ASP A 115 9.06 -5.90 -2.32
N ARG A 116 8.19 -4.97 -1.93
CA ARG A 116 7.43 -4.15 -2.88
C ARG A 116 8.37 -3.25 -3.68
N LEU A 117 8.21 -3.30 -5.01
CA LEU A 117 8.85 -2.38 -5.92
C LEU A 117 7.99 -1.13 -6.07
N LEU A 118 8.62 0.02 -5.86
CA LEU A 118 8.05 1.34 -6.01
C LEU A 118 8.73 2.03 -7.20
N GLU A 119 8.03 2.92 -7.88
CA GLU A 119 8.51 3.58 -9.10
C GLU A 119 8.43 5.09 -8.97
N VAL A 120 9.52 5.77 -9.33
CA VAL A 120 9.59 7.23 -9.33
C VAL A 120 8.81 7.76 -10.53
N GLU A 121 7.58 8.20 -10.28
CA GLU A 121 6.72 8.80 -11.30
C GLU A 121 6.35 10.24 -10.99
N ASP A 122 6.64 10.72 -9.78
CA ASP A 122 6.23 12.05 -9.35
C ASP A 122 7.40 12.89 -8.80
N ARG A 123 7.14 14.18 -8.59
CA ARG A 123 8.11 15.13 -8.07
C ARG A 123 7.59 15.83 -6.82
N MET A 124 8.52 16.18 -5.95
CA MET A 124 8.23 16.98 -4.77
C MET A 124 8.49 18.46 -5.09
N HIS A 125 7.99 19.35 -4.24
CA HIS A 125 8.35 20.76 -4.31
C HIS A 125 9.89 20.94 -4.33
N TRP A 126 10.41 21.84 -5.16
CA TRP A 126 11.86 22.04 -5.41
C TRP A 126 12.74 22.30 -4.18
N ARG A 127 12.15 22.65 -3.03
CA ARG A 127 12.83 22.93 -1.76
C ARG A 127 13.07 21.66 -0.93
N LYS A 128 12.46 20.54 -1.34
CA LYS A 128 12.63 19.24 -0.69
C LYS A 128 13.95 18.62 -1.14
N ALA A 129 14.66 18.04 -0.19
CA ALA A 129 15.98 17.46 -0.42
C ALA A 129 15.88 16.14 -1.19
N ASP A 130 16.94 15.80 -1.92
CA ASP A 130 16.98 14.59 -2.78
C ASP A 130 16.95 13.28 -1.99
N ASN A 131 17.30 13.33 -0.70
CA ASN A 131 17.23 12.22 0.25
C ASN A 131 15.86 12.11 0.96
N GLN A 132 14.83 12.78 0.44
CA GLN A 132 13.43 12.57 0.82
C GLN A 132 12.70 11.78 -0.27
N VAL A 133 11.83 10.87 0.13
CA VAL A 133 10.92 10.16 -0.78
C VAL A 133 9.51 10.21 -0.20
N ASP A 134 8.55 10.64 -1.02
CA ASP A 134 7.14 10.72 -0.60
C ASP A 134 6.35 9.63 -1.33
N VAL A 135 5.73 8.73 -0.58
CA VAL A 135 4.99 7.58 -1.11
C VAL A 135 3.54 7.97 -1.32
N TRP A 136 3.01 7.66 -2.50
CA TRP A 136 1.60 7.92 -2.78
C TRP A 136 0.70 6.94 -2.03
N LEU A 137 -0.31 7.46 -1.33
CA LEU A 137 -1.36 6.69 -0.67
C LEU A 137 -2.75 7.17 -1.12
N PRO A 138 -3.76 6.28 -1.15
CA PRO A 138 -5.08 6.59 -1.70
C PRO A 138 -5.89 7.59 -0.86
N SER A 139 -5.60 7.74 0.43
CA SER A 139 -6.32 8.65 1.33
C SER A 139 -5.38 9.54 2.15
N LYS A 140 -5.87 10.73 2.50
CA LYS A 140 -5.13 11.69 3.32
C LYS A 140 -4.96 11.18 4.75
N GLU A 141 -5.97 10.49 5.27
CA GLU A 141 -5.94 9.86 6.59
C GLU A 141 -4.79 8.84 6.67
N GLU A 142 -4.63 8.00 5.64
CA GLU A 142 -3.51 7.06 5.55
C GLU A 142 -2.16 7.78 5.51
N ALA A 143 -2.03 8.85 4.71
CA ALA A 143 -0.80 9.65 4.62
C ALA A 143 -0.42 10.30 5.96
N VAL A 144 -1.40 10.85 6.68
CA VAL A 144 -1.20 11.44 8.01
C VAL A 144 -0.80 10.37 9.02
N HIS A 145 -1.46 9.20 9.00
CA HIS A 145 -1.16 8.10 9.92
C HIS A 145 0.20 7.45 9.62
N PHE A 146 0.62 7.43 8.36
CA PHE A 146 1.93 6.93 7.95
C PHE A 146 3.07 7.74 8.57
N GLY A 147 2.91 9.06 8.66
CA GLY A 147 3.85 9.96 9.32
C GLY A 147 5.22 10.03 8.63
N VAL A 148 6.24 10.42 9.39
CA VAL A 148 7.63 10.49 8.92
C VAL A 148 8.41 9.29 9.43
N GLN A 149 9.07 8.60 8.51
CA GLN A 149 9.92 7.45 8.82
C GLN A 149 11.31 7.65 8.22
N TYR A 150 12.30 6.97 8.77
CA TYR A 150 13.65 6.92 8.21
C TYR A 150 13.98 5.46 7.92
N ALA A 151 14.37 5.18 6.69
CA ALA A 151 14.63 3.81 6.25
C ALA A 151 15.72 3.77 5.18
N THR A 152 16.29 2.58 5.02
CA THR A 152 17.20 2.30 3.91
C THR A 152 16.38 2.07 2.63
N MET A 153 16.57 2.93 1.63
CA MET A 153 16.03 2.74 0.29
C MET A 153 17.06 2.03 -0.59
N GLU A 154 16.60 1.00 -1.29
CA GLU A 154 17.38 0.24 -2.26
C GLU A 154 16.97 0.69 -3.66
N ILE A 155 17.93 1.13 -4.48
CA ILE A 155 17.71 1.49 -5.89
C ILE A 155 17.99 0.25 -6.73
N VAL A 156 17.03 -0.14 -7.56
CA VAL A 156 17.11 -1.35 -8.39
C VAL A 156 17.78 -1.03 -9.72
N SER A 157 18.77 -1.84 -10.12
CA SER A 157 19.34 -1.84 -11.47
C SER A 157 18.42 -2.57 -12.45
N ASP A 158 18.41 -2.11 -13.69
CA ASP A 158 17.72 -2.75 -14.81
C ASP A 158 18.46 -3.98 -15.36
#